data_AF-D5QA29-F1
#
_entry.id   AF-D5QA29-F1
#
_cell.length_a   1.000
_cell.length_b   1.000
_cell.length_c   1.000
_cell.angle_alpha   90.00
_cell.angle_beta   90.00
_cell.angle_gamma   90.00
#
_symmetry.space_group_name_H-M   'P 1'
#
loop_
_entity.id
_entity.type
_entity.pdbx_description
1 polymer ?
#
loop_
_entity_poly.entity_id
_entity_poly.type
_entity_poly.pdbx_seq_one_letter_code
_entity_poly.pdbx_strand_id
1 'polypeptide(L)'
;MGTTRITINSKNNPKTLNKQDLENMGLNLKDYNVTQECIIEDITSRKDVNKYLRKTSAPITELTGSDRYETAVKISKEGWKNGSDKVVIINGDVSIDGIISTPLATTYNAPILLVEKNNVPNSVKSELKRLNPKDIIIIGDESSISKTTANQIKSTINATQTRLNGSNRYETSLLIAKEIDKNHDVEKVYITNANGGEVDALTIAAKAGQDKQPIILTDKDSITDNT
;
A
#
# COMPACT_ATOMS: atom_id res chain seq x y z
N MET A 1 2.25 34.07 -6.98
CA MET A 1 1.11 33.17 -7.22
C MET A 1 1.21 32.66 -8.65
N GLY A 2 1.48 31.37 -8.85
CA GLY A 2 1.61 30.78 -10.18
C GLY A 2 0.25 30.76 -10.91
N THR A 3 0.25 30.97 -12.22
CA THR A 3 -0.97 30.93 -13.05
C THR A 3 -1.17 29.52 -13.60
N THR A 4 -2.24 28.83 -13.20
CA THR A 4 -2.60 27.49 -13.70
C THR A 4 -2.98 27.55 -15.18
N ARG A 5 -2.15 26.95 -16.04
CA ARG A 5 -2.37 26.85 -17.49
C ARG A 5 -1.81 25.54 -18.02
N ILE A 6 -2.50 24.93 -18.99
CA ILE A 6 -1.99 23.80 -19.77
C ILE A 6 -1.79 24.27 -21.20
N THR A 7 -0.58 24.10 -21.75
CA THR A 7 -0.30 24.44 -23.14
C THR A 7 -0.24 23.18 -23.99
N ILE A 8 -1.09 23.13 -25.01
CA ILE A 8 -1.13 22.07 -26.02
C ILE A 8 -0.23 22.51 -27.18
N ASN A 9 0.93 21.90 -27.28
CA ASN A 9 1.89 22.17 -28.35
C ASN A 9 1.57 21.29 -29.57
N SER A 10 0.84 21.84 -30.55
CA SER A 10 0.58 21.20 -31.85
C SER A 10 1.31 21.94 -32.97
N LYS A 11 1.83 21.20 -33.96
CA LYS A 11 2.60 21.75 -35.09
C LYS A 11 1.82 22.79 -35.90
N ASN A 12 0.49 22.67 -35.97
CA ASN A 12 -0.35 23.51 -36.83
C ASN A 12 -1.29 24.45 -36.07
N ASN A 13 -1.55 24.21 -34.77
CA ASN A 13 -2.45 25.04 -33.98
C ASN A 13 -2.18 24.89 -32.48
N PRO A 14 -1.13 25.55 -31.95
CA PRO A 14 -0.87 25.54 -30.51
C PRO A 14 -1.98 26.30 -29.77
N LYS A 15 -2.45 25.74 -28.65
CA LYS A 15 -3.50 26.35 -27.82
C LYS A 15 -3.15 26.28 -26.35
N THR A 16 -3.46 27.33 -25.60
CA THR A 16 -3.36 27.32 -24.14
C THR A 16 -4.76 27.24 -23.54
N LEU A 17 -4.95 26.29 -22.62
CA LEU A 17 -6.14 26.17 -21.79
C LEU A 17 -5.88 26.91 -20.49
N ASN A 18 -6.74 27.88 -20.19
CA ASN A 18 -6.72 28.58 -18.92
C ASN A 18 -7.57 27.83 -17.87
N LYS A 19 -7.55 28.31 -16.63
CA LYS A 19 -8.32 27.76 -15.52
C LYS A 19 -9.80 27.50 -15.86
N GLN A 20 -10.48 28.46 -16.48
CA GLN A 20 -11.90 28.32 -16.83
C GLN A 20 -12.13 27.25 -17.90
N ASP A 21 -11.23 27.13 -18.88
CA ASP A 21 -11.32 26.08 -19.90
C ASP A 21 -11.21 24.68 -19.28
N LEU A 22 -10.30 24.53 -18.30
CA LEU A 22 -10.09 23.26 -17.58
C LEU A 22 -11.28 22.91 -16.69
N GLU A 23 -11.86 23.90 -16.01
CA GLU A 23 -13.08 23.71 -15.19
C GLU A 23 -14.29 23.37 -16.07
N ASN A 24 -14.42 23.99 -17.24
CA ASN A 24 -15.47 23.67 -18.23
C ASN A 24 -15.30 22.26 -18.83
N MET A 25 -14.09 21.70 -18.79
CA MET A 25 -13.81 20.31 -19.15
C MET A 25 -14.09 19.32 -18.00
N GLY A 26 -14.59 19.79 -16.85
CA GLY A 26 -14.96 18.97 -15.70
C GLY A 26 -13.84 18.71 -14.70
N LEU A 27 -12.69 19.40 -14.81
CA LEU A 27 -11.59 19.26 -13.87
C LEU A 27 -11.83 20.12 -12.61
N ASN A 28 -11.68 19.52 -11.43
CA ASN A 28 -11.58 20.26 -10.18
C ASN A 28 -10.11 20.58 -9.89
N LEU A 29 -9.70 21.82 -10.16
CA LEU A 29 -8.29 22.22 -10.08
C LEU A 29 -7.67 22.15 -8.69
N LYS A 30 -8.49 22.08 -7.63
CA LYS A 30 -8.00 21.90 -6.26
C LYS A 30 -7.36 20.53 -6.05
N ASP A 31 -7.72 19.54 -6.87
CA ASP A 31 -7.20 18.17 -6.80
C ASP A 31 -5.72 18.08 -7.25
N TYR A 32 -5.16 19.17 -7.80
CA TYR A 32 -3.83 19.22 -8.42
C TYR A 32 -2.90 20.31 -7.86
N ASN A 33 -3.22 20.88 -6.69
CA ASN A 33 -2.35 21.89 -6.06
C ASN A 33 -1.02 21.27 -5.58
N VAL A 34 0.10 21.92 -5.91
CA VAL A 34 1.45 21.54 -5.45
C VAL A 34 2.07 22.71 -4.69
N THR A 35 2.68 22.44 -3.53
CA THR A 35 3.30 23.43 -2.63
C THR A 35 4.83 23.34 -2.69
N GLN A 36 5.54 24.47 -2.65
CA GLN A 36 7.02 24.53 -2.63
C GLN A 36 7.52 25.54 -1.59
N GLU A 37 8.42 25.15 -0.66
CA GLU A 37 8.90 25.98 0.49
C GLU A 37 10.39 25.71 0.90
N CYS A 38 10.99 26.60 1.70
CA CYS A 38 12.44 26.78 2.03
C CYS A 38 12.77 26.69 3.57
N ILE A 39 14.06 26.61 3.97
CA ILE A 39 14.56 26.26 5.34
C ILE A 39 14.91 27.47 6.26
N ILE A 40 14.64 27.37 7.59
CA ILE A 40 15.15 28.25 8.69
C ILE A 40 15.35 27.43 10.01
N GLU A 41 16.33 27.79 10.88
CA GLU A 41 16.86 26.99 12.03
C GLU A 41 16.29 27.30 13.46
N ASP A 42 16.26 26.29 14.37
CA ASP A 42 16.52 26.31 15.87
C ASP A 42 15.58 25.47 16.83
N ILE A 43 15.92 24.23 17.25
CA ILE A 43 14.99 23.18 17.82
C ILE A 43 15.33 22.72 19.27
N THR A 44 14.36 22.61 20.20
CA THR A 44 14.57 22.01 21.55
C THR A 44 13.49 21.05 22.17
N SER A 45 12.39 20.59 21.51
CA SER A 45 11.54 19.53 22.14
C SER A 45 10.66 18.63 21.22
N ARG A 46 10.20 17.47 21.73
CA ARG A 46 9.47 16.42 20.98
C ARG A 46 8.01 16.76 20.61
N LYS A 47 7.29 17.51 21.46
CA LYS A 47 5.96 18.08 21.10
C LYS A 47 6.10 19.13 20.01
N ASP A 48 7.31 19.67 19.88
CA ASP A 48 7.65 20.53 18.79
C ASP A 48 7.93 19.77 17.50
N VAL A 49 8.23 18.47 17.41
CA VAL A 49 8.57 17.81 16.12
C VAL A 49 7.52 18.02 15.03
N ASN A 50 6.22 17.79 15.30
CA ASN A 50 5.16 18.07 14.31
C ASN A 50 4.99 19.57 14.03
N LYS A 51 5.31 20.43 15.01
CA LYS A 51 5.33 21.90 14.87
C LYS A 51 6.61 22.41 14.20
N TYR A 52 7.68 21.62 14.24
CA TYR A 52 9.03 21.91 13.76
C TYR A 52 9.17 21.48 12.31
N LEU A 53 8.63 20.31 11.96
CA LEU A 53 8.38 19.92 10.58
C LEU A 53 7.56 21.03 9.91
N ARG A 54 6.46 21.51 10.52
CA ARG A 54 5.65 22.62 9.98
C ARG A 54 6.41 23.94 9.74
N LYS A 55 7.61 24.13 10.31
CA LYS A 55 8.37 25.38 10.17
C LYS A 55 9.12 25.48 8.83
N THR A 56 9.26 24.36 8.10
CA THR A 56 9.92 24.26 6.78
C THR A 56 9.35 23.15 5.86
N SER A 57 8.29 22.43 6.27
CA SER A 57 7.85 21.20 5.58
C SER A 57 6.76 21.37 4.54
N ALA A 58 6.82 20.48 3.55
CA ALA A 58 5.72 20.11 2.67
C ALA A 58 4.41 19.90 3.46
N PRO A 59 3.25 20.17 2.85
CA PRO A 59 1.95 19.93 3.48
C PRO A 59 1.86 18.50 4.03
N ILE A 60 1.44 18.39 5.28
CA ILE A 60 1.28 17.10 5.96
C ILE A 60 -0.14 16.61 5.71
N THR A 61 -0.27 15.52 4.95
CA THR A 61 -1.50 14.74 4.89
C THR A 61 -1.41 13.63 5.93
N GLU A 62 -2.25 13.70 6.95
CA GLU A 62 -2.30 12.68 7.99
C GLU A 62 -3.27 11.55 7.60
N LEU A 63 -2.73 10.33 7.50
CA LEU A 63 -3.50 9.11 7.21
C LEU A 63 -3.49 8.20 8.44
N THR A 64 -4.05 8.67 9.55
CA THR A 64 -4.10 7.94 10.82
C THR A 64 -5.55 7.61 11.21
N GLY A 65 -5.73 6.45 11.82
CA GLY A 65 -6.98 6.01 12.46
C GLY A 65 -6.79 5.83 13.97
N SER A 66 -7.85 5.44 14.67
CA SER A 66 -7.76 5.16 16.12
C SER A 66 -6.94 3.90 16.43
N ASP A 67 -6.82 2.99 15.46
CA ASP A 67 -5.99 1.80 15.51
C ASP A 67 -5.34 1.50 14.14
N ARG A 68 -4.64 0.37 14.05
CA ARG A 68 -3.97 -0.08 12.82
C ARG A 68 -4.96 -0.42 11.69
N TYR A 69 -6.15 -0.92 12.04
CA TYR A 69 -7.18 -1.29 11.07
C TYR A 69 -7.76 -0.05 10.40
N GLU A 70 -8.13 0.97 11.20
CA GLU A 70 -8.61 2.24 10.69
C GLU A 70 -7.53 3.02 9.93
N THR A 71 -6.27 2.92 10.36
CA THR A 71 -5.13 3.49 9.63
C THR A 71 -5.00 2.87 8.23
N ALA A 72 -5.08 1.54 8.12
CA ALA A 72 -5.09 0.87 6.81
C ALA A 72 -6.28 1.29 5.95
N VAL A 73 -7.46 1.47 6.55
CA VAL A 73 -8.66 2.00 5.84
C VAL A 73 -8.44 3.43 5.34
N LYS A 74 -7.77 4.30 6.11
CA LYS A 74 -7.45 5.67 5.69
C LYS A 74 -6.49 5.68 4.50
N ILE A 75 -5.44 4.85 4.54
CA ILE A 75 -4.51 4.67 3.42
C ILE A 75 -5.23 4.16 2.18
N SER A 76 -6.10 3.15 2.35
CA SER A 76 -6.93 2.61 1.27
C SER A 76 -7.82 3.68 0.62
N LYS A 77 -8.47 4.52 1.43
CA LYS A 77 -9.30 5.63 0.91
C LYS A 77 -8.50 6.68 0.15
N GLU A 78 -7.24 6.92 0.54
CA GLU A 78 -6.39 7.88 -0.16
C GLU A 78 -5.92 7.34 -1.51
N GLY A 79 -5.44 6.09 -1.56
CA GLY A 79 -4.91 5.49 -2.79
C GLY A 79 -5.97 4.97 -3.76
N TRP A 80 -7.13 4.52 -3.25
CA TRP A 80 -8.17 3.82 -4.01
C TRP A 80 -9.54 4.48 -3.84
N LYS A 81 -9.61 5.79 -4.15
CA LYS A 81 -10.83 6.62 -4.03
C LYS A 81 -12.01 6.03 -4.79
N ASN A 82 -11.75 5.42 -5.95
CA ASN A 82 -12.75 4.89 -6.88
C ASN A 82 -12.96 3.36 -6.78
N GLY A 83 -12.43 2.72 -5.73
CA GLY A 83 -12.48 1.27 -5.57
C GLY A 83 -11.20 0.56 -6.02
N SER A 84 -11.18 -0.76 -5.90
CA SER A 84 -10.05 -1.60 -6.30
C SER A 84 -10.53 -2.97 -6.74
N ASP A 85 -10.04 -3.48 -7.87
CA ASP A 85 -10.38 -4.83 -8.36
C ASP A 85 -9.86 -5.93 -7.44
N LYS A 86 -8.76 -5.67 -6.72
CA LYS A 86 -8.11 -6.62 -5.81
C LYS A 86 -7.87 -5.99 -4.44
N VAL A 87 -7.89 -6.79 -3.39
CA VAL A 87 -7.47 -6.40 -2.04
C VAL A 87 -6.58 -7.48 -1.44
N VAL A 88 -5.45 -7.06 -0.86
CA VAL A 88 -4.58 -7.95 -0.09
C VAL A 88 -4.99 -7.88 1.38
N ILE A 89 -5.15 -9.05 2.01
CA ILE A 89 -5.56 -9.20 3.41
C ILE A 89 -4.45 -9.87 4.20
N ILE A 90 -4.04 -9.24 5.29
CA ILE A 90 -3.05 -9.78 6.23
C ILE A 90 -3.57 -9.73 7.67
N ASN A 91 -3.01 -10.54 8.57
CA ASN A 91 -3.29 -10.42 9.99
C ASN A 91 -2.55 -9.19 10.54
N GLY A 92 -3.29 -8.27 11.17
CA GLY A 92 -2.73 -7.04 11.74
C GLY A 92 -1.65 -7.28 12.79
N ASP A 93 -1.58 -8.46 13.41
CA ASP A 93 -0.58 -8.84 14.42
C ASP A 93 0.65 -9.57 13.84
N VAL A 94 0.65 -9.89 12.54
CA VAL A 94 1.78 -10.54 11.85
C VAL A 94 2.37 -9.57 10.84
N SER A 95 3.18 -8.64 11.33
CA SER A 95 3.72 -7.52 10.54
C SER A 95 4.54 -7.95 9.34
N ILE A 96 5.33 -9.03 9.47
CA ILE A 96 6.22 -9.50 8.40
C ILE A 96 5.46 -9.90 7.14
N ASP A 97 4.29 -10.53 7.27
CA ASP A 97 3.42 -10.91 6.15
C ASP A 97 2.97 -9.66 5.37
N GLY A 98 2.67 -8.56 6.08
CA GLY A 98 2.32 -7.28 5.45
C GLY A 98 3.48 -6.64 4.71
N ILE A 99 4.67 -6.66 5.31
CA ILE A 99 5.88 -6.06 4.75
C ILE A 99 6.22 -6.71 3.41
N ILE A 100 6.36 -8.04 3.39
CA ILE A 100 6.73 -8.79 2.18
C ILE A 100 5.63 -8.79 1.11
N SER A 101 4.40 -8.44 1.47
CA SER A 101 3.28 -8.33 0.53
C SER A 101 3.22 -6.99 -0.20
N THR A 102 4.02 -6.00 0.18
CA THR A 102 4.02 -4.66 -0.45
C THR A 102 4.28 -4.72 -1.97
N PRO A 103 5.26 -5.50 -2.47
CA PRO A 103 5.47 -5.66 -3.92
C PRO A 103 4.30 -6.32 -4.63
N LEU A 104 3.67 -7.32 -4.02
CA LEU A 104 2.49 -7.99 -4.59
C LEU A 104 1.28 -7.04 -4.65
N ALA A 105 1.03 -6.30 -3.57
CA ALA A 105 -0.03 -5.30 -3.52
C ALA A 105 0.17 -4.22 -4.60
N THR A 106 1.41 -3.80 -4.83
CA THR A 106 1.74 -2.82 -5.89
C THR A 106 1.60 -3.43 -7.29
N THR A 107 1.98 -4.70 -7.47
CA THR A 107 1.79 -5.46 -8.71
C THR A 107 0.32 -5.48 -9.11
N TYR A 108 -0.56 -5.70 -8.13
CA TYR A 108 -2.01 -5.72 -8.31
C TYR A 108 -2.70 -4.36 -8.27
N ASN A 109 -1.96 -3.27 -8.02
CA ASN A 109 -2.54 -1.96 -7.73
C ASN A 109 -3.68 -2.06 -6.70
N ALA A 110 -3.40 -2.71 -5.56
CA ALA A 110 -4.36 -3.09 -4.54
C ALA A 110 -3.99 -2.55 -3.15
N PRO A 111 -4.96 -2.14 -2.31
CA PRO A 111 -4.68 -1.81 -0.93
C PRO A 111 -4.40 -3.08 -0.12
N ILE A 112 -3.59 -2.91 0.94
CA ILE A 112 -3.44 -3.89 2.01
C ILE A 112 -4.40 -3.50 3.14
N LEU A 113 -5.33 -4.38 3.49
CA LEU A 113 -6.18 -4.24 4.67
C LEU A 113 -5.80 -5.27 5.73
N LEU A 114 -5.99 -4.87 6.99
CA LEU A 114 -5.62 -5.69 8.15
C LEU A 114 -6.87 -6.36 8.73
N VAL A 115 -6.75 -7.60 9.19
CA VAL A 115 -7.81 -8.32 9.93
C VAL A 115 -7.25 -8.97 11.19
N GLU A 116 -8.12 -9.47 12.05
CA GLU A 116 -7.73 -10.28 13.21
C GLU A 116 -7.81 -11.77 12.83
N LYS A 117 -7.12 -12.62 13.61
CA LYS A 117 -7.10 -14.06 13.40
C LYS A 117 -8.50 -14.68 13.26
N ASN A 118 -9.44 -14.26 14.09
CA ASN A 118 -10.79 -14.84 14.18
C ASN A 118 -11.92 -13.83 13.90
N ASN A 119 -11.59 -12.62 13.44
CA ASN A 119 -12.56 -11.57 13.22
C ASN A 119 -12.12 -10.58 12.13
N VAL A 120 -13.08 -10.02 11.40
CA VAL A 120 -12.88 -8.87 10.51
C VAL A 120 -13.46 -7.63 11.20
N PRO A 121 -12.62 -6.64 11.58
CA PRO A 121 -13.09 -5.39 12.17
C PRO A 121 -14.15 -4.69 11.29
N ASN A 122 -15.11 -4.01 11.93
CA ASN A 122 -16.22 -3.38 11.21
C ASN A 122 -15.76 -2.27 10.25
N SER A 123 -14.68 -1.56 10.59
CA SER A 123 -14.03 -0.58 9.71
C SER A 123 -13.57 -1.23 8.40
N VAL A 124 -12.95 -2.41 8.50
CA VAL A 124 -12.44 -3.20 7.37
C VAL A 124 -13.59 -3.80 6.55
N LYS A 125 -14.65 -4.32 7.19
CA LYS A 125 -15.86 -4.78 6.48
C LYS A 125 -16.48 -3.66 5.64
N SER A 126 -16.57 -2.46 6.20
CA SER A 126 -17.11 -1.29 5.50
C SER A 126 -16.23 -0.87 4.35
N GLU A 127 -14.92 -0.92 4.53
CA GLU A 127 -13.96 -0.59 3.47
C GLU A 127 -13.95 -1.61 2.34
N LEU A 128 -14.08 -2.91 2.63
CA LEU A 128 -14.24 -3.96 1.61
C LEU A 128 -15.47 -3.71 0.73
N LYS A 129 -16.60 -3.31 1.35
CA LYS A 129 -17.82 -2.94 0.60
C LYS A 129 -17.60 -1.70 -0.28
N ARG A 130 -16.89 -0.69 0.23
CA ARG A 130 -16.57 0.53 -0.53
C ARG A 130 -15.66 0.24 -1.71
N LEU A 131 -14.64 -0.60 -1.51
CA LEU A 131 -13.69 -0.99 -2.55
C LEU A 131 -14.33 -1.86 -3.63
N ASN A 132 -15.31 -2.68 -3.24
CA ASN A 132 -16.03 -3.63 -4.09
C ASN A 132 -15.11 -4.51 -4.96
N PRO A 133 -14.13 -5.22 -4.36
CA PRO A 133 -13.17 -6.01 -5.12
C PRO A 133 -13.78 -7.25 -5.75
N LYS A 134 -13.14 -7.70 -6.84
CA LYS A 134 -13.41 -8.97 -7.51
C LYS A 134 -12.61 -10.10 -6.90
N ASP A 135 -11.38 -9.81 -6.46
CA ASP A 135 -10.50 -10.80 -5.83
C ASP A 135 -9.97 -10.33 -4.47
N ILE A 136 -9.93 -11.27 -3.52
CA ILE A 136 -9.30 -11.14 -2.22
C ILE A 136 -8.09 -12.08 -2.17
N ILE A 137 -6.93 -11.53 -1.85
CA ILE A 137 -5.69 -12.28 -1.68
C ILE A 137 -5.36 -12.31 -0.19
N ILE A 138 -5.49 -13.46 0.45
CA ILE A 138 -5.14 -13.65 1.85
C ILE A 138 -3.70 -14.14 1.95
N ILE A 139 -2.89 -13.46 2.76
CA ILE A 139 -1.50 -13.86 3.01
C ILE A 139 -1.40 -14.48 4.40
N GLY A 140 -0.74 -15.62 4.48
CA GLY A 140 -0.57 -16.39 5.71
C GLY A 140 -1.53 -17.57 5.81
N ASP A 141 -1.22 -18.47 6.73
CA ASP A 141 -1.96 -19.71 6.97
C ASP A 141 -3.23 -19.51 7.81
N GLU A 142 -3.89 -20.60 8.19
CA GLU A 142 -5.07 -20.54 9.07
C GLU A 142 -4.75 -20.26 10.53
N SER A 143 -3.49 -20.42 10.94
CA SER A 143 -3.04 -20.05 12.29
C SER A 143 -2.93 -18.53 12.44
N SER A 144 -2.63 -17.83 11.33
CA SER A 144 -2.62 -16.37 11.20
C SER A 144 -4.02 -15.81 10.89
N ILE A 145 -4.71 -16.32 9.86
CA ILE A 145 -6.06 -15.88 9.47
C ILE A 145 -6.97 -17.09 9.32
N SER A 146 -7.81 -17.33 10.33
CA SER A 146 -8.65 -18.52 10.40
C SER A 146 -9.66 -18.62 9.26
N LYS A 147 -10.23 -19.83 9.09
CA LYS A 147 -11.43 -20.05 8.25
C LYS A 147 -12.59 -19.14 8.66
N THR A 148 -12.73 -18.83 9.94
CA THR A 148 -13.79 -17.93 10.43
C THR A 148 -13.64 -16.53 9.83
N THR A 149 -12.44 -15.94 9.90
CA THR A 149 -12.17 -14.63 9.28
C THR A 149 -12.35 -14.68 7.78
N ALA A 150 -11.81 -15.70 7.10
CA ALA A 150 -12.01 -15.90 5.66
C ALA A 150 -13.50 -15.95 5.28
N ASN A 151 -14.31 -16.71 6.01
CA ASN A 151 -15.74 -16.81 5.76
C ASN A 151 -16.47 -15.49 6.04
N GLN A 152 -16.06 -14.74 7.06
CA GLN A 152 -16.61 -13.40 7.30
C GLN A 152 -16.33 -12.44 6.14
N ILE A 153 -15.16 -12.53 5.50
CA ILE A 153 -14.84 -11.75 4.29
C ILE A 153 -15.78 -12.15 3.14
N LYS A 154 -15.92 -13.45 2.85
CA LYS A 154 -16.85 -13.95 1.82
C LYS A 154 -18.30 -13.53 2.06
N SER A 155 -18.75 -13.51 3.31
CA SER A 155 -20.10 -13.05 3.67
C SER A 155 -20.26 -11.53 3.56
N THR A 156 -19.16 -10.77 3.55
CA THR A 156 -19.18 -9.31 3.46
C THR A 156 -19.23 -8.83 2.00
N ILE A 157 -18.54 -9.54 1.10
CA ILE A 157 -18.43 -9.18 -0.32
C ILE A 157 -18.37 -10.44 -1.20
N ASN A 158 -19.02 -10.39 -2.37
CA ASN A 158 -18.95 -11.47 -3.35
C ASN A 158 -17.69 -11.34 -4.21
N ALA A 159 -16.57 -11.86 -3.69
CA ALA A 159 -15.27 -11.85 -4.35
C ALA A 159 -14.64 -13.25 -4.34
N THR A 160 -13.84 -13.57 -5.37
CA THR A 160 -13.00 -14.76 -5.38
C THR A 160 -11.95 -14.62 -4.28
N GLN A 161 -11.68 -15.69 -3.54
CA GLN A 161 -10.69 -15.67 -2.47
C GLN A 161 -9.56 -16.66 -2.75
N THR A 162 -8.35 -16.14 -2.85
CA THR A 162 -7.10 -16.90 -2.97
C THR A 162 -6.30 -16.74 -1.70
N ARG A 163 -5.63 -17.80 -1.25
CA ARG A 163 -4.70 -17.75 -0.11
C ARG A 163 -3.30 -18.11 -0.57
N LEU A 164 -2.32 -17.28 -0.19
CA LEU A 164 -0.89 -17.57 -0.33
C LEU A 164 -0.35 -17.88 1.06
N ASN A 165 -0.01 -19.15 1.30
CA ASN A 165 0.51 -19.61 2.59
C ASN A 165 1.60 -20.66 2.38
N GLY A 166 2.81 -20.34 2.83
CA GLY A 166 3.86 -21.33 3.00
C GLY A 166 3.75 -22.00 4.37
N SER A 167 4.54 -23.06 4.56
CA SER A 167 4.72 -23.72 5.86
C SER A 167 5.46 -22.82 6.87
N ASN A 168 6.14 -21.79 6.37
CA ASN A 168 6.87 -20.79 7.14
C ASN A 168 6.97 -19.46 6.35
N ARG A 169 7.59 -18.45 6.96
CA ARG A 169 7.74 -17.10 6.37
C ARG A 169 8.63 -17.07 5.12
N TYR A 170 9.62 -17.97 5.04
CA TYR A 170 10.50 -18.12 3.88
C TYR A 170 9.71 -18.58 2.66
N GLU A 171 8.99 -19.69 2.79
CA GLU A 171 8.15 -20.25 1.73
C GLU A 171 7.02 -19.29 1.34
N THR A 172 6.46 -18.56 2.29
CA THR A 172 5.46 -17.52 2.01
C THR A 172 6.04 -16.40 1.15
N SER A 173 7.28 -15.95 1.41
CA SER A 173 7.96 -14.95 0.58
C SER A 173 8.25 -15.47 -0.85
N LEU A 174 8.61 -16.74 -1.00
CA LEU A 174 8.78 -17.39 -2.31
C LEU A 174 7.46 -17.52 -3.06
N LEU A 175 6.37 -17.88 -2.38
CA LEU A 175 5.03 -17.96 -3.01
C LEU A 175 4.56 -16.60 -3.49
N ILE A 176 4.85 -15.53 -2.73
CA ILE A 176 4.59 -14.15 -3.16
C ILE A 176 5.42 -13.80 -4.40
N ALA A 177 6.70 -14.16 -4.43
CA ALA A 177 7.56 -13.94 -5.60
C ALA A 177 7.05 -14.68 -6.85
N LYS A 178 6.66 -15.95 -6.70
CA LYS A 178 6.05 -16.74 -7.78
C LYS A 178 4.74 -16.14 -8.27
N GLU A 179 3.96 -15.52 -7.39
CA GLU A 179 2.72 -14.85 -7.77
C GLU A 179 2.98 -13.54 -8.53
N ILE A 180 4.02 -12.79 -8.15
CA ILE A 180 4.49 -11.62 -8.89
C ILE A 180 4.95 -12.03 -10.30
N ASP A 181 5.73 -13.12 -10.40
CA ASP A 181 6.29 -13.64 -11.66
C ASP A 181 5.21 -14.01 -12.70
N LYS A 182 4.02 -14.41 -12.25
CA LYS A 182 2.86 -14.65 -13.14
C LYS A 182 2.34 -13.39 -13.82
N ASN A 183 2.64 -12.21 -13.28
CA ASN A 183 2.17 -10.92 -13.79
C ASN A 183 3.26 -10.21 -14.61
N HIS A 184 4.53 -10.38 -14.25
CA HIS A 184 5.70 -9.92 -14.99
C HIS A 184 6.96 -10.58 -14.44
N ASP A 185 8.03 -10.64 -15.23
CA ASP A 185 9.28 -11.29 -14.86
C ASP A 185 9.88 -10.73 -13.55
N VAL A 186 10.33 -11.64 -12.70
CA VAL A 186 11.15 -11.33 -11.52
C VAL A 186 12.61 -11.24 -11.93
N GLU A 187 13.09 -10.03 -12.18
CA GLU A 187 14.48 -9.75 -12.60
C GLU A 187 15.38 -9.30 -11.44
N LYS A 188 14.78 -8.97 -10.29
CA LYS A 188 15.47 -8.46 -9.10
C LYS A 188 14.82 -9.01 -7.85
N VAL A 189 15.62 -9.26 -6.81
CA VAL A 189 15.11 -9.62 -5.49
C VAL A 189 15.76 -8.75 -4.42
N TYR A 190 14.99 -8.40 -3.38
CA TYR A 190 15.51 -7.78 -2.17
C TYR A 190 15.54 -8.84 -1.07
N ILE A 191 16.71 -9.10 -0.49
CA ILE A 191 16.88 -10.17 0.50
C ILE A 191 16.95 -9.57 1.90
N THR A 192 16.21 -10.15 2.84
CA THR A 192 16.25 -9.76 4.26
C THR A 192 16.19 -10.97 5.18
N ASN A 193 16.72 -10.83 6.40
CA ASN A 193 16.71 -11.91 7.37
C ASN A 193 15.29 -12.17 7.90
N ALA A 194 14.87 -13.42 7.84
CA ALA A 194 13.55 -13.84 8.29
C ALA A 194 13.36 -13.72 9.81
N ASN A 195 14.43 -13.81 10.61
CA ASN A 195 14.42 -13.85 12.08
C ASN A 195 15.21 -12.67 12.67
N GLY A 196 14.60 -11.48 12.72
CA GLY A 196 15.23 -10.26 13.24
C GLY A 196 15.57 -9.21 12.18
N GLY A 197 15.28 -9.50 10.90
CA GLY A 197 15.42 -8.55 9.79
C GLY A 197 14.10 -7.83 9.43
N GLU A 198 13.08 -7.86 10.29
CA GLU A 198 11.78 -7.23 10.01
C GLU A 198 11.93 -5.72 9.74
N VAL A 199 12.85 -5.04 10.41
CA VAL A 199 13.13 -3.61 10.19
C VAL A 199 13.82 -3.39 8.84
N ASP A 200 14.75 -4.26 8.45
CA ASP A 200 15.40 -4.20 7.14
C ASP A 200 14.35 -4.36 6.03
N ALA A 201 13.47 -5.37 6.17
CA ALA A 201 12.36 -5.62 5.25
C ALA A 201 11.42 -4.42 5.17
N LEU A 202 11.10 -3.81 6.31
CA LEU A 202 10.24 -2.63 6.36
C LEU A 202 10.86 -1.43 5.61
N THR A 203 12.15 -1.19 5.77
CA THR A 203 12.83 -0.06 5.12
C THR A 203 12.91 -0.20 3.59
N ILE A 204 13.02 -1.44 3.08
CA ILE A 204 13.07 -1.69 1.64
C ILE A 204 11.70 -1.87 0.98
N ALA A 205 10.63 -2.08 1.77
CA ALA A 205 9.27 -2.35 1.30
C ALA A 205 8.75 -1.36 0.26
N ALA A 206 8.94 -0.06 0.46
CA ALA A 206 8.48 0.95 -0.48
C ALA A 206 9.22 0.88 -1.82
N LYS A 207 10.53 0.60 -1.79
CA LYS A 207 11.34 0.49 -3.01
C LYS A 207 11.06 -0.82 -3.75
N ALA A 208 10.95 -1.93 -3.03
CA ALA A 208 10.53 -3.22 -3.59
C ALA A 208 9.12 -3.11 -4.21
N GLY A 209 8.21 -2.41 -3.53
CA GLY A 209 6.89 -2.01 -4.03
C GLY A 209 6.96 -1.26 -5.35
N GLN A 210 7.70 -0.15 -5.38
CA GLN A 210 7.89 0.68 -6.57
C GLN A 210 8.45 -0.11 -7.76
N ASP A 211 9.43 -0.97 -7.50
CA ASP A 211 10.04 -1.82 -8.53
C ASP A 211 9.11 -2.98 -8.95
N LYS A 212 8.07 -3.27 -8.15
CA LYS A 212 7.23 -4.48 -8.23
C LYS A 212 8.05 -5.77 -8.12
N GLN A 213 9.18 -5.73 -7.42
CA GLN A 213 10.10 -6.86 -7.29
C GLN A 213 10.05 -7.41 -5.86
N PRO A 214 10.12 -8.74 -5.67
CA PRO A 214 9.83 -9.36 -4.37
C PRO A 214 10.86 -9.05 -3.29
N ILE A 215 10.40 -9.15 -2.04
CA ILE A 215 11.25 -9.31 -0.86
C ILE A 215 11.30 -10.79 -0.53
N ILE A 216 12.51 -11.35 -0.51
CA ILE A 216 12.78 -12.74 -0.18
C ILE A 216 13.34 -12.83 1.23
N LEU A 217 12.74 -13.67 2.06
CA LEU A 217 13.17 -13.89 3.43
C LEU A 217 14.11 -15.10 3.48
N THR A 218 15.30 -14.92 4.04
CA THR A 218 16.32 -15.98 4.15
C THR A 218 16.79 -16.14 5.59
N ASP A 219 17.50 -17.22 5.87
CA ASP A 219 18.27 -17.33 7.10
C ASP A 219 19.51 -16.45 7.04
N LYS A 220 20.18 -16.30 8.19
CA LYS A 220 21.38 -15.49 8.34
C LYS A 220 22.50 -15.92 7.37
N ASP A 221 22.71 -17.23 7.27
CA ASP A 221 23.88 -17.80 6.61
C ASP A 221 23.52 -18.63 5.37
N SER A 222 22.24 -18.70 4.99
CA SER A 222 21.77 -19.51 3.87
C SER A 222 20.42 -19.06 3.29
N ILE A 223 20.28 -19.30 1.98
CA ILE A 223 18.99 -19.39 1.31
C ILE A 223 18.58 -20.87 1.40
N THR A 224 17.42 -21.16 2.00
CA THR A 224 16.97 -22.56 2.14
C THR A 224 16.37 -23.05 0.82
N ASP A 225 16.33 -24.37 0.58
CA ASP A 225 15.75 -24.95 -0.64
C ASP A 225 14.26 -24.56 -0.87
N ASN A 226 13.59 -24.09 0.18
CA ASN A 226 12.20 -23.64 0.17
C ASN A 226 12.06 -22.11 0.03
N THR A 227 13.13 -21.41 -0.36
CA THR A 227 13.23 -19.96 -0.58
C THR A 227 13.67 -19.66 -2.00
#